data_AF-A0A1B6IDU0-F1
#
_entry.id   AF-A0A1B6IDU0-F1
#
_cell.length_a   1.000
_cell.length_b   1.000
_cell.length_c   1.000
_cell.angle_alpha   90.00
_cell.angle_beta   90.00
_cell.angle_gamma   90.00
#
_symmetry.space_group_name_H-M   'P 1'
#
loop_
_entity.id
_entity.type
_entity.pdbx_description
1 polymer ?
#
loop_
_entity_poly.entity_id
_entity_poly.type
_entity_poly.pdbx_seq_one_letter_code
_entity_poly.pdbx_strand_id
1 'polypeptide(L)'
;HGAHDSEWEDDNFEIGVGDSDQTTQPKFDKVLFPSKLGHVLEVDSQQKLVARFVLRDKASNKALTVHQAFLRFEHKASNREILFVADQDPNTLGYRFDLDIGGKAQEFGQLSGVYSLHLIVGDVILSNSFSWLLADVRLKLALDASQTPTATTIYQPKPEIKHLFREPERRPPVAVSTFFTGLVAVPFLILLILWAKLGVNISNFPFSLSALGFHLGLGAIFTLFGFFWLQLNMFQTLKYLMGLGVVTFLCGNQLLARIAANRKKQSH
;
A
#
# COMPACT_ATOMS: atom_id res chain seq x y z
N HIS A 1 -17.39 -10.35 66.76
CA HIS A 1 -15.95 -10.58 66.94
C HIS A 1 -15.24 -9.55 66.08
N GLY A 2 -14.37 -8.73 66.68
CA GLY A 2 -13.88 -7.49 66.10
C GLY A 2 -13.06 -7.73 64.84
N ALA A 3 -13.39 -7.01 63.77
CA ALA A 3 -12.50 -6.82 62.65
C ALA A 3 -11.29 -6.05 63.17
N HIS A 4 -10.18 -6.74 63.36
CA HIS A 4 -8.90 -6.06 63.51
C HIS A 4 -8.56 -5.50 62.14
N ASP A 5 -8.67 -4.18 61.99
CA ASP A 5 -8.18 -3.47 60.82
C ASP A 5 -6.64 -3.62 60.78
N SER A 6 -6.17 -4.63 60.05
CA SER A 6 -4.74 -4.88 59.88
C SER A 6 -4.17 -3.92 58.84
N GLU A 7 -3.11 -3.20 59.22
CA GLU A 7 -2.32 -2.34 58.33
C GLU A 7 -1.09 -3.15 57.92
N TRP A 8 -0.78 -3.29 56.64
CA TRP A 8 0.36 -4.13 56.25
C TRP A 8 1.72 -3.38 56.26
N GLU A 9 2.81 -4.12 56.45
CA GLU A 9 4.20 -3.71 56.23
C GLU A 9 4.92 -4.83 55.45
N ASP A 10 5.65 -4.49 54.39
CA ASP A 10 6.52 -5.43 53.66
C ASP A 10 7.97 -5.06 53.93
N ASP A 11 8.65 -5.94 54.66
CA ASP A 11 10.06 -5.76 55.00
C ASP A 11 11.00 -6.27 53.90
N ASN A 12 10.53 -7.08 52.94
CA ASN A 12 11.36 -7.81 52.00
C ASN A 12 10.64 -8.16 50.67
N PHE A 13 10.27 -7.16 49.87
CA PHE A 13 9.97 -7.42 48.46
C PHE A 13 11.28 -7.71 47.71
N GLU A 14 11.36 -8.88 47.10
CA GLU A 14 12.48 -9.29 46.27
C GLU A 14 12.01 -9.48 44.84
N ILE A 15 12.70 -8.87 43.88
CA ILE A 15 12.44 -9.05 42.46
C ILE A 15 13.73 -9.37 41.74
N GLY A 16 13.68 -10.30 40.80
CA GLY A 16 14.84 -10.73 40.07
C GLY A 16 14.51 -11.22 38.68
N VAL A 17 15.55 -11.22 37.85
CA VAL A 17 15.52 -11.78 36.50
C VAL A 17 16.28 -13.10 36.54
N GLY A 18 15.69 -14.14 35.98
CA GLY A 18 16.30 -15.47 35.83
C GLY A 18 16.20 -15.97 34.40
N ASP A 19 16.92 -17.04 34.10
CA ASP A 19 16.81 -17.74 32.82
C ASP A 19 15.55 -18.61 32.81
N SER A 20 14.84 -18.70 31.67
CA SER A 20 13.64 -19.53 31.53
C SER A 20 13.94 -21.01 31.81
N ASP A 21 15.13 -21.46 31.40
CA ASP A 21 15.55 -22.86 31.41
C ASP A 21 16.08 -23.33 32.79
N GLN A 22 15.93 -22.50 33.84
CA GLN A 22 16.33 -22.78 35.22
C GLN A 22 17.83 -23.09 35.42
N THR A 23 18.66 -22.79 34.43
CA THR A 23 20.11 -23.01 34.41
C THR A 23 20.85 -22.14 35.43
N THR A 24 20.30 -20.97 35.75
CA THR A 24 20.91 -19.96 36.61
C THR A 24 19.92 -19.48 37.67
N GLN A 25 20.39 -19.36 38.92
CA GLN A 25 19.57 -18.78 39.99
C GLN A 25 19.29 -17.30 39.70
N PRO A 26 18.03 -16.84 39.82
CA PRO A 26 17.70 -15.44 39.61
C PRO A 26 18.42 -14.55 40.61
N LYS A 27 18.98 -13.45 40.12
CA LYS A 27 19.58 -12.42 40.98
C LYS A 27 18.45 -11.54 41.51
N PHE A 28 18.26 -11.54 42.83
CA PHE A 28 17.24 -10.75 43.49
C PHE A 28 17.77 -9.39 43.93
N ASP A 29 17.01 -8.36 43.63
CA ASP A 29 17.13 -7.02 44.18
C ASP A 29 16.01 -6.81 45.20
N LYS A 30 16.39 -6.31 46.37
CA LYS A 30 15.45 -6.00 47.44
C LYS A 30 14.89 -4.58 47.24
N VAL A 31 13.58 -4.45 47.28
CA VAL A 31 12.86 -3.17 47.19
C VAL A 31 12.10 -2.96 48.50
N LEU A 32 12.27 -1.78 49.11
CA LEU A 32 11.58 -1.41 50.35
C LEU A 32 10.36 -0.55 50.02
N PHE A 33 9.22 -0.84 50.62
CA PHE A 33 8.04 0.03 50.48
C PHE A 33 8.28 1.38 51.20
N PRO A 34 7.85 2.53 50.65
CA PRO A 34 7.19 2.78 49.35
C PRO A 34 8.17 3.27 48.26
N SER A 35 9.42 2.81 48.29
CA SER A 35 10.45 3.23 47.32
C SER A 35 10.36 2.44 46.01
N LYS A 36 10.92 2.98 44.93
CA LYS A 36 11.04 2.31 43.64
C LYS A 36 12.46 1.81 43.46
N LEU A 37 12.64 0.66 42.80
CA LEU A 37 13.95 0.17 42.40
C LEU A 37 14.72 1.22 41.57
N GLY A 38 15.95 1.52 41.97
CA GLY A 38 16.75 2.62 41.41
C GLY A 38 17.26 2.40 39.98
N HIS A 39 17.18 1.18 39.47
CA HIS A 39 17.57 0.84 38.10
C HIS A 39 16.44 0.12 37.36
N VAL A 40 16.51 0.13 36.03
CA VAL A 40 15.55 -0.54 35.15
C VAL A 40 15.94 -2.00 35.00
N LEU A 41 14.99 -2.92 35.21
CA LEU A 41 15.20 -4.35 34.97
C LEU A 41 15.06 -4.62 33.47
N GLU A 42 16.10 -5.15 32.85
CA GLU A 42 16.09 -5.52 31.43
C GLU A 42 15.77 -7.01 31.34
N VAL A 43 14.69 -7.37 30.63
CA VAL A 43 14.24 -8.76 30.47
C VAL A 43 13.96 -9.05 29.00
N ASP A 44 14.56 -10.11 28.48
CA ASP A 44 14.31 -10.59 27.11
C ASP A 44 13.34 -11.78 27.08
N SER A 45 13.06 -12.29 25.87
CA SER A 45 12.15 -13.41 25.66
C SER A 45 12.66 -14.78 26.15
N GLN A 46 13.94 -14.90 26.51
CA GLN A 46 14.52 -16.12 27.09
C GLN A 46 14.62 -16.04 28.61
N GLN A 47 14.24 -14.90 29.19
CA GLN A 47 14.30 -14.66 30.61
C GLN A 47 12.91 -14.68 31.24
N LYS A 48 12.90 -14.95 32.54
CA LYS A 48 11.72 -14.89 33.39
C LYS A 48 11.90 -13.85 34.48
N LEU A 49 10.79 -13.22 34.83
CA LEU A 49 10.72 -12.30 35.94
C LEU A 49 10.15 -13.03 37.16
N VAL A 50 10.90 -13.01 38.25
CA VAL A 50 10.52 -13.69 39.50
C VAL A 50 10.43 -12.65 40.60
N ALA A 51 9.33 -12.64 41.35
CA ALA A 51 9.21 -11.82 42.55
C ALA A 51 8.74 -12.65 43.75
N ARG A 52 9.17 -12.24 44.94
CA ARG A 52 8.83 -12.88 46.21
C ARG A 52 8.59 -11.80 47.25
N PHE A 53 7.53 -11.96 48.02
CA PHE A 53 7.23 -11.02 49.11
C PHE A 53 6.36 -11.69 50.16
N VAL A 54 6.36 -11.13 51.36
CA VAL A 54 5.52 -11.60 52.47
C VAL A 54 4.81 -10.40 53.05
N LEU A 55 3.49 -10.45 53.06
CA LEU A 55 2.69 -9.40 53.68
C LEU A 55 2.65 -9.67 55.20
N ARG A 56 2.95 -8.66 56.01
CA ARG A 56 2.87 -8.75 57.48
C ARG A 56 1.94 -7.68 58.01
N ASP A 57 1.18 -8.01 59.05
CA ASP A 57 0.40 -7.02 59.78
C ASP A 57 1.31 -6.19 60.70
N LYS A 58 1.24 -4.87 60.58
CA LYS A 58 2.03 -3.86 61.29
C LYS A 58 1.80 -3.89 62.81
N ALA A 59 0.61 -4.28 63.25
CA ALA A 59 0.28 -4.34 64.68
C ALA A 59 0.80 -5.62 65.35
N SER A 60 0.72 -6.77 64.67
CA SER A 60 1.04 -8.08 65.25
C SER A 60 2.33 -8.73 64.73
N ASN A 61 2.94 -8.17 63.68
CA ASN A 61 4.05 -8.73 62.93
C ASN A 61 3.82 -10.19 62.47
N LYS A 62 2.55 -10.58 62.32
CA LYS A 62 2.16 -11.89 61.81
C LYS A 62 1.98 -11.83 60.29
N ALA A 63 2.30 -12.92 59.62
CA ALA A 63 2.07 -13.04 58.18
C ALA A 63 0.56 -12.92 57.89
N LEU A 64 0.23 -12.08 56.92
CA LEU A 64 -1.13 -11.79 56.48
C LEU A 64 -1.34 -12.42 55.11
N THR A 65 -2.47 -13.10 54.96
CA THR A 65 -2.87 -13.71 53.69
C THR A 65 -4.02 -12.90 53.12
N VAL A 66 -3.83 -12.37 51.93
CA VAL A 66 -4.86 -11.66 51.17
C VAL A 66 -5.53 -12.58 50.16
N HIS A 67 -6.79 -12.30 49.87
CA HIS A 67 -7.57 -13.00 48.86
C HIS A 67 -6.89 -12.96 47.49
N GLN A 68 -6.40 -11.78 47.05
CA GLN A 68 -5.71 -11.62 45.77
C GLN A 68 -4.62 -10.54 45.84
N ALA A 69 -3.47 -10.83 45.22
CA ALA A 69 -2.39 -9.89 44.96
C ALA A 69 -2.05 -9.92 43.46
N PHE A 70 -1.94 -8.76 42.84
CA PHE A 70 -1.70 -8.62 41.41
C PHE A 70 -0.41 -7.86 41.13
N LEU A 71 0.34 -8.32 40.13
CA LEU A 71 1.37 -7.53 39.49
C LEU A 71 0.81 -6.95 38.19
N ARG A 72 0.72 -5.63 38.14
CA ARG A 72 0.26 -4.88 36.97
C ARG A 72 1.45 -4.32 36.20
N PHE A 73 1.55 -4.67 34.94
CA PHE A 73 2.52 -4.13 33.99
C PHE A 73 1.83 -3.09 33.13
N GLU A 74 2.29 -1.84 33.18
CA GLU A 74 1.71 -0.73 32.42
C GLU A 74 2.73 -0.20 31.40
N HIS A 75 2.45 -0.34 30.10
CA HIS A 75 3.33 0.12 29.05
C HIS A 75 3.31 1.65 28.94
N LYS A 76 4.43 2.31 29.24
CA LYS A 76 4.50 3.79 29.36
C LYS A 76 4.13 4.55 28.09
N ALA A 77 4.35 3.96 26.90
CA ALA A 77 4.11 4.67 25.64
C ALA A 77 2.67 4.51 25.11
N SER A 78 2.00 3.39 25.42
CA SER A 78 0.64 3.11 24.91
C SER A 78 -0.43 3.06 25.99
N ASN A 79 -0.07 3.21 27.27
CA ASN A 79 -0.95 3.04 28.44
C ASN A 79 -1.71 1.70 28.44
N ARG A 80 -1.16 0.67 27.77
CA ARG A 80 -1.71 -0.68 27.84
C ARG A 80 -1.27 -1.33 29.14
N GLU A 81 -2.24 -1.88 29.87
CA GLU A 81 -1.98 -2.61 31.10
C GLU A 81 -2.32 -4.10 30.95
N ILE A 82 -1.54 -4.92 31.65
CA ILE A 82 -1.80 -6.34 31.84
C ILE A 82 -1.57 -6.68 33.31
N LEU A 83 -2.44 -7.52 33.87
CA LEU A 83 -2.38 -7.92 35.27
C LEU A 83 -2.13 -9.42 35.35
N PHE A 84 -1.21 -9.80 36.23
CA PHE A 84 -0.95 -11.19 36.58
C PHE A 84 -1.16 -11.39 38.07
N VAL A 85 -1.61 -12.59 38.44
CA VAL A 85 -1.82 -12.97 39.84
C VAL A 85 -0.50 -13.41 40.45
N ALA A 86 -0.23 -13.04 41.71
CA ALA A 86 0.84 -13.62 42.52
C ALA A 86 0.30 -14.83 43.29
N ASP A 87 0.95 -15.98 43.12
CA ASP A 87 0.55 -17.23 43.76
C ASP A 87 1.02 -17.28 45.22
N GLN A 88 0.18 -17.77 46.11
CA GLN A 88 0.55 -17.97 47.51
C GLN A 88 1.22 -19.32 47.71
N ASP A 89 2.37 -19.35 48.38
CA ASP A 89 3.04 -20.58 48.80
C ASP A 89 2.33 -21.18 50.04
N PRO A 90 1.80 -22.42 49.93
CA PRO A 90 1.11 -23.08 51.04
C PRO A 90 1.96 -23.29 52.29
N ASN A 91 3.29 -23.35 52.15
CA ASN A 91 4.20 -23.73 53.24
C ASN A 91 4.85 -22.55 53.96
N THR A 92 5.03 -21.41 53.28
CA THR A 92 5.80 -20.26 53.79
C THR A 92 4.94 -19.02 54.05
N LEU A 93 3.63 -19.07 53.75
CA LEU A 93 2.70 -17.92 53.80
C LEU A 93 3.17 -16.70 52.98
N GLY A 94 4.16 -16.89 52.09
CA GLY A 94 4.67 -15.87 51.19
C GLY A 94 4.01 -15.95 49.82
N TYR A 95 4.12 -14.86 49.06
CA TYR A 95 3.67 -14.77 47.69
C TYR A 95 4.86 -14.93 46.75
N ARG A 96 4.65 -15.71 45.69
CA ARG A 96 5.60 -15.91 44.60
C ARG A 96 4.96 -15.54 43.28
N PHE A 97 5.71 -14.81 42.50
CA PHE A 97 5.42 -14.50 41.12
C PHE A 97 6.52 -15.10 40.24
N ASP A 98 6.14 -15.87 39.23
CA ASP A 98 7.07 -16.47 38.27
C ASP A 98 6.47 -16.33 36.88
N LEU A 99 6.99 -15.35 36.11
CA LEU A 99 6.48 -15.01 34.79
C LEU A 99 7.56 -15.26 33.74
N ASP A 100 7.34 -16.27 32.92
CA ASP A 100 8.08 -16.48 31.67
C ASP A 100 7.65 -15.44 30.63
N ILE A 101 8.55 -14.49 30.33
CA ILE A 101 8.29 -13.40 29.39
C ILE A 101 8.11 -13.92 27.97
N GLY A 102 8.89 -14.94 27.57
CA GLY A 102 8.78 -15.57 26.26
C GLY A 102 7.47 -16.32 26.09
N GLY A 103 7.14 -17.20 27.04
CA GLY A 103 5.90 -17.97 27.04
C GLY A 103 4.64 -17.12 27.09
N LYS A 104 4.71 -15.94 27.72
CA LYS A 104 3.58 -14.98 27.87
C LYS A 104 3.65 -13.80 26.90
N ALA A 105 4.59 -13.79 25.96
CA ALA A 105 4.77 -12.69 25.00
C ALA A 105 3.50 -12.33 24.23
N GLN A 106 2.64 -13.32 23.93
CA GLN A 106 1.36 -13.10 23.24
C GLN A 106 0.38 -12.27 24.08
N GLU A 107 0.35 -12.44 25.40
CA GLU A 107 -0.51 -11.67 26.30
C GLU A 107 -0.07 -10.19 26.36
N PHE A 108 1.23 -9.94 26.23
CA PHE A 108 1.78 -8.59 26.03
C PHE A 108 1.56 -8.04 24.61
N GLY A 109 0.95 -8.80 23.69
CA GLY A 109 0.81 -8.44 22.27
C GLY A 109 2.15 -8.34 21.55
N GLN A 110 3.16 -9.07 22.04
CA GLN A 110 4.58 -9.04 21.62
C GLN A 110 5.23 -7.66 21.69
N LEU A 111 4.66 -6.73 22.46
CA LEU A 111 5.08 -5.34 22.50
C LEU A 111 6.33 -5.14 23.37
N SER A 112 7.42 -4.73 22.74
CA SER A 112 8.65 -4.34 23.43
C SER A 112 8.55 -2.90 23.93
N GLY A 113 9.12 -2.63 25.09
CA GLY A 113 9.14 -1.27 25.64
C GLY A 113 9.38 -1.25 27.13
N VAL A 114 9.21 -0.07 27.73
CA VAL A 114 9.35 0.12 29.17
C VAL A 114 7.98 0.01 29.82
N TYR A 115 7.87 -0.93 30.74
CA TYR A 115 6.68 -1.21 31.53
C TYR A 115 6.90 -0.74 32.97
N SER A 116 5.93 -0.03 33.52
CA SER A 116 5.87 0.29 34.95
C SER A 116 5.24 -0.90 35.68
N LEU A 117 6.00 -1.53 36.57
CA LEU A 117 5.52 -2.66 37.36
C LEU A 117 4.93 -2.16 38.69
N HIS A 118 3.65 -2.45 38.91
CA HIS A 118 2.96 -2.11 40.14
C HIS A 118 2.53 -3.37 40.88
N LEU A 119 2.74 -3.41 42.20
CA LEU A 119 2.10 -4.37 43.08
C LEU A 119 0.78 -3.78 43.56
N ILE A 120 -0.32 -4.49 43.31
CA ILE A 120 -1.66 -4.13 43.75
C ILE A 120 -2.13 -5.21 44.70
N VAL A 121 -2.43 -4.82 45.93
CA VAL A 121 -2.95 -5.72 46.96
C VAL A 121 -4.21 -5.09 47.53
N GLY A 122 -5.29 -5.87 47.53
CA GLY A 122 -6.57 -5.46 48.08
C GLY A 122 -7.31 -6.67 48.64
N ASP A 123 -7.88 -6.49 49.83
CA ASP A 123 -8.73 -7.48 50.48
C ASP A 123 -9.70 -6.78 51.43
N VAL A 124 -10.82 -7.42 51.74
CA VAL A 124 -11.84 -6.90 52.67
C VAL A 124 -11.34 -6.82 54.12
N ILE A 125 -10.30 -7.58 54.45
CA ILE A 125 -9.63 -7.57 55.77
C ILE A 125 -8.54 -6.49 55.88
N LEU A 126 -8.16 -5.86 54.77
CA LEU A 126 -7.14 -4.81 54.72
C LEU A 126 -7.81 -3.44 54.76
N SER A 127 -7.48 -2.64 55.77
CA SER A 127 -7.93 -1.25 55.87
C SER A 127 -7.19 -0.33 54.88
N ASN A 128 -5.97 -0.71 54.47
CA ASN A 128 -5.09 0.04 53.58
C ASN A 128 -4.75 -0.74 52.29
N SER A 129 -5.73 -0.91 51.40
CA SER A 129 -5.47 -1.37 50.03
C SER A 129 -4.53 -0.40 49.31
N PHE A 130 -3.58 -0.94 48.54
CA PHE A 130 -2.50 -0.12 47.96
C PHE A 130 -2.13 -0.53 46.53
N SER A 131 -1.54 0.42 45.82
CA SER A 131 -0.87 0.22 44.55
C SER A 131 0.52 0.85 44.65
N TRP A 132 1.56 0.04 44.55
CA TRP A 132 2.94 0.46 44.73
C TRP A 132 3.74 0.25 43.45
N LEU A 133 4.36 1.33 42.95
CA LEU A 133 5.30 1.26 41.83
C LEU A 133 6.63 0.64 42.29
N LEU A 134 6.84 -0.63 41.92
CA LEU A 134 7.99 -1.43 42.30
C LEU A 134 9.24 -1.08 41.49
N ALA A 135 9.11 -1.14 40.17
CA ALA A 135 10.24 -1.03 39.25
C ALA A 135 9.77 -0.62 37.85
N ASP A 136 10.71 -0.12 37.05
CA ASP A 136 10.54 -0.11 35.60
C ASP A 136 11.19 -1.35 35.02
N VAL A 137 10.48 -2.07 34.15
CA VAL A 137 10.97 -3.26 33.47
C VAL A 137 10.98 -2.98 31.97
N ARG A 138 12.14 -3.08 31.33
CA ARG A 138 12.24 -3.05 29.87
C ARG A 138 12.11 -4.46 29.33
N LEU A 139 10.99 -4.71 28.64
CA LEU A 139 10.75 -5.98 27.96
C LEU A 139 11.25 -5.88 26.51
N LYS A 140 12.06 -6.86 26.11
CA LYS A 140 12.49 -7.07 24.72
C LYS A 140 11.76 -8.28 24.14
N LEU A 141 10.68 -8.00 23.42
CA LEU A 141 9.84 -8.97 22.72
C LEU A 141 10.02 -8.82 21.20
N ALA A 142 9.22 -9.55 20.41
CA ALA A 142 9.42 -9.61 18.95
C ALA A 142 9.00 -8.34 18.19
N LEU A 143 8.05 -7.54 18.69
CA LEU A 143 7.62 -6.29 18.06
C LEU A 143 8.16 -5.11 18.85
N ASP A 144 8.84 -4.17 18.18
CA ASP A 144 9.22 -2.91 18.82
C ASP A 144 8.01 -1.99 19.02
N ALA A 145 8.06 -1.13 20.05
CA ALA A 145 7.06 -0.08 20.27
C ALA A 145 6.85 0.85 19.06
N SER A 146 7.83 0.93 18.14
CA SER A 146 7.73 1.67 16.87
C SER A 146 6.91 0.96 15.79
N GLN A 147 6.69 -0.36 15.94
CA GLN A 147 5.96 -1.19 14.98
C GLN A 147 4.53 -1.51 15.43
N THR A 148 4.17 -1.15 16.66
CA THR A 148 2.79 -1.32 17.12
C THR A 148 1.94 -0.26 16.43
N PRO A 149 0.92 -0.65 15.66
CA PRO A 149 0.00 0.33 15.11
C PRO A 149 -0.65 1.05 16.28
N THR A 150 -0.36 2.36 16.40
CA THR A 150 -1.06 3.29 17.28
C THR A 150 -2.53 2.97 17.17
N ALA A 151 -3.19 2.61 18.28
CA ALA A 151 -4.57 2.11 18.31
C ALA A 151 -5.40 2.89 17.29
N THR A 152 -5.64 2.26 16.13
CA THR A 152 -6.14 2.97 14.96
C THR A 152 -7.54 3.39 15.30
N THR A 153 -7.70 4.65 15.71
CA THR A 153 -9.00 5.21 16.02
C THR A 153 -9.85 5.02 14.77
N ILE A 154 -10.84 4.12 14.85
CA ILE A 154 -11.73 3.72 13.75
C ILE A 154 -12.38 4.94 13.06
N TYR A 155 -12.39 6.07 13.76
CA TYR A 155 -12.98 7.34 13.37
C TYR A 155 -12.02 8.34 12.68
N GLN A 156 -10.89 7.90 12.14
CA GLN A 156 -10.01 8.80 11.36
C GLN A 156 -10.31 8.74 9.85
N PRO A 157 -10.30 9.89 9.15
CA PRO A 157 -10.40 9.90 7.70
C PRO A 157 -9.20 9.14 7.09
N LYS A 158 -9.50 8.26 6.13
CA LYS A 158 -8.46 7.55 5.38
C LYS A 158 -7.73 8.53 4.45
N PRO A 159 -6.44 8.28 4.13
CA PRO A 159 -5.74 9.06 3.12
C PRO A 159 -6.48 9.07 1.78
N GLU A 160 -6.46 10.23 1.11
CA GLU A 160 -7.06 10.39 -0.21
C GLU A 160 -6.32 9.55 -1.25
N ILE A 161 -7.06 8.80 -2.08
CA ILE A 161 -6.51 7.99 -3.18
C ILE A 161 -6.53 8.82 -4.46
N LYS A 162 -5.35 9.09 -5.03
CA LYS A 162 -5.21 9.81 -6.29
C LYS A 162 -5.08 8.83 -7.45
N HIS A 163 -5.97 8.92 -8.43
CA HIS A 163 -5.89 8.11 -9.65
C HIS A 163 -4.70 8.55 -10.50
N LEU A 164 -3.76 7.64 -10.77
CA LEU A 164 -2.63 7.87 -11.65
C LEU A 164 -3.03 7.52 -13.09
N PHE A 165 -3.13 8.55 -13.93
CA PHE A 165 -3.35 8.35 -15.37
C PHE A 165 -2.09 7.83 -16.06
N ARG A 166 -2.28 7.07 -17.14
CA ARG A 166 -1.18 6.65 -18.01
C ARG A 166 -0.51 7.88 -18.61
N GLU A 167 0.82 7.91 -18.56
CA GLU A 167 1.59 8.97 -19.19
C GLU A 167 1.42 8.93 -20.72
N PRO A 168 1.23 10.09 -21.37
CA PRO A 168 1.18 10.17 -22.82
C PRO A 168 2.46 9.65 -23.47
N GLU A 169 2.31 8.90 -24.56
CA GLU A 169 3.46 8.41 -25.33
C GLU A 169 4.23 9.58 -25.98
N ARG A 170 5.56 9.51 -25.94
CA ARG A 170 6.43 10.55 -26.50
C ARG A 170 6.30 10.59 -28.02
N ARG A 171 5.96 11.76 -28.55
CA ARG A 171 5.91 12.01 -30.00
C ARG A 171 7.31 12.36 -30.54
N PRO A 172 7.65 11.97 -31.78
CA PRO A 172 8.93 12.32 -32.39
C PRO A 172 9.06 13.84 -32.61
N PRO A 173 10.29 14.37 -32.71
CA PRO A 173 10.51 15.78 -33.01
C PRO A 173 9.91 16.18 -34.37
N VAL A 174 9.26 17.35 -34.41
CA VAL A 174 8.59 17.87 -35.62
C VAL A 174 9.56 17.96 -36.80
N ALA A 175 10.80 18.41 -36.57
CA ALA A 175 11.82 18.54 -37.62
C ALA A 175 12.08 17.21 -38.35
N VAL A 176 12.16 16.09 -37.61
CA VAL A 176 12.36 14.76 -38.19
C VAL A 176 11.14 14.37 -39.02
N SER A 177 9.93 14.55 -38.49
CA SER A 177 8.71 14.23 -39.23
C SER A 177 8.59 15.05 -40.51
N THR A 178 8.84 16.35 -40.46
CA THR A 178 8.76 17.24 -41.63
C THR A 178 9.79 16.88 -42.69
N PHE A 179 11.02 16.54 -42.29
CA PHE A 179 12.07 16.11 -43.21
C PHE A 179 11.65 14.88 -44.01
N PHE A 180 11.15 13.84 -43.33
CA PHE A 180 10.71 12.62 -44.02
C PHE A 180 9.44 12.83 -44.86
N THR A 181 8.51 13.69 -44.43
CA THR A 181 7.37 14.09 -45.28
C THR A 181 7.83 14.74 -46.58
N GLY A 182 8.85 15.61 -46.53
CA GLY A 182 9.47 16.17 -47.74
C GLY A 182 10.12 15.11 -48.63
N LEU A 183 10.81 14.13 -48.02
CA LEU A 183 11.47 13.04 -48.75
C LEU A 183 10.46 12.16 -49.50
N VAL A 184 9.25 11.97 -48.98
CA VAL A 184 8.17 11.23 -49.67
C VAL A 184 7.71 11.95 -50.96
N ALA A 185 7.86 13.27 -51.06
CA ALA A 185 7.52 14.01 -52.29
C ALA A 185 8.60 13.91 -53.38
N VAL A 186 9.83 13.52 -53.04
CA VAL A 186 10.97 13.48 -53.98
C VAL A 186 10.74 12.51 -55.15
N PRO A 187 10.30 11.24 -54.96
CA PRO A 187 10.02 10.34 -56.08
C PRO A 187 8.98 10.89 -57.06
N PHE A 188 7.97 11.63 -56.57
CA PHE A 188 6.96 12.26 -57.42
C PHE A 188 7.57 13.38 -58.28
N LEU A 189 8.44 14.22 -57.70
CA LEU A 189 9.15 15.25 -58.47
C LEU A 189 10.08 14.63 -59.53
N ILE A 190 10.79 13.56 -59.18
CA ILE A 190 11.64 12.82 -60.12
C ILE A 190 10.81 12.29 -61.30
N LEU A 191 9.62 11.71 -61.04
CA LEU A 191 8.71 11.24 -62.08
C LEU A 191 8.34 12.36 -63.06
N LEU A 192 7.97 13.55 -62.56
CA LEU A 192 7.61 14.69 -63.40
C LEU A 192 8.79 15.17 -64.27
N ILE A 193 10.00 15.23 -63.70
CA ILE A 193 11.22 15.58 -64.45
C ILE A 193 11.51 14.56 -65.55
N LEU A 194 11.36 13.26 -65.26
CA LEU A 194 11.58 12.20 -66.24
C LEU A 194 10.54 12.26 -67.37
N TRP A 195 9.27 12.51 -67.07
CA TRP A 195 8.24 12.69 -68.10
C TRP A 195 8.54 13.89 -69.01
N ALA A 196 8.99 15.01 -68.43
CA ALA A 196 9.41 16.16 -69.22
C ALA A 196 10.61 15.84 -70.13
N LYS A 197 11.61 15.11 -69.63
CA LYS A 197 12.78 14.67 -70.42
C LYS A 197 12.41 13.69 -71.53
N LEU A 198 11.46 12.80 -71.29
CA LEU A 198 10.98 11.81 -72.27
C LEU A 198 10.01 12.42 -73.30
N GLY A 199 9.59 13.68 -73.13
CA GLY A 199 8.64 14.33 -74.03
C GLY A 199 7.22 13.77 -73.93
N VAL A 200 6.83 13.24 -72.77
CA VAL A 200 5.46 12.76 -72.54
C VAL A 200 4.48 13.93 -72.71
N ASN A 201 3.53 13.80 -73.62
CA ASN A 201 2.56 14.85 -73.93
C ASN A 201 1.12 14.33 -73.87
N ILE A 202 0.17 15.26 -73.99
CA ILE A 202 -1.28 15.00 -73.93
C ILE A 202 -1.92 15.30 -75.31
N SER A 203 -1.15 15.23 -76.40
CA SER A 203 -1.62 15.68 -77.73
C SER A 203 -2.79 14.85 -78.28
N ASN A 204 -2.92 13.61 -77.84
CA ASN A 204 -3.94 12.67 -78.30
C ASN A 204 -5.21 12.67 -77.43
N PHE A 205 -5.43 13.70 -76.61
CA PHE A 205 -6.61 13.78 -75.77
C PHE A 205 -7.88 14.02 -76.60
N PRO A 206 -8.86 13.10 -76.59
CA PRO A 206 -10.09 13.29 -77.35
C PRO A 206 -10.99 14.30 -76.63
N PHE A 207 -11.15 15.51 -77.16
CA PHE A 207 -12.07 16.53 -76.64
C PHE A 207 -13.54 16.16 -76.89
N SER A 208 -13.98 15.06 -76.28
CA SER A 208 -15.34 14.54 -76.36
C SER A 208 -16.00 14.56 -74.99
N LEU A 209 -17.33 14.65 -74.97
CA LEU A 209 -18.10 14.69 -73.73
C LEU A 209 -17.83 13.48 -72.83
N SER A 210 -17.67 12.28 -73.42
CA SER A 210 -17.31 11.06 -72.68
C SER A 210 -15.91 11.12 -72.07
N ALA A 211 -14.95 11.73 -72.75
CA ALA A 211 -13.58 11.88 -72.24
C ALA A 211 -13.50 12.87 -71.09
N LEU A 212 -14.15 14.03 -71.24
CA LEU A 212 -14.22 15.05 -70.22
C LEU A 212 -14.99 14.55 -68.99
N GLY A 213 -16.15 13.91 -69.20
CA GLY A 213 -16.95 13.31 -68.13
C GLY A 213 -16.19 12.23 -67.35
N PHE A 214 -15.41 11.39 -68.04
CA PHE A 214 -14.58 10.37 -67.38
C PHE A 214 -13.47 10.99 -66.52
N HIS A 215 -12.68 11.94 -67.05
CA HIS A 215 -11.55 12.52 -66.31
C HIS A 215 -12.00 13.44 -65.17
N LEU A 216 -13.05 14.24 -65.38
CA LEU A 216 -13.66 15.03 -64.31
C LEU A 216 -14.31 14.14 -63.25
N GLY A 217 -15.00 13.08 -63.66
CA GLY A 217 -15.58 12.10 -62.75
C GLY A 217 -14.52 11.40 -61.90
N LEU A 218 -13.41 10.97 -62.52
CA LEU A 218 -12.27 10.39 -61.82
C LEU A 218 -11.63 11.38 -60.84
N GLY A 219 -11.41 12.63 -61.25
CA GLY A 219 -10.92 13.70 -60.38
C GLY A 219 -11.87 13.99 -59.20
N ALA A 220 -13.19 13.96 -59.45
CA ALA A 220 -14.21 14.13 -58.42
C ALA A 220 -14.21 12.97 -57.42
N ILE A 221 -13.96 11.73 -57.87
CA ILE A 221 -13.82 10.57 -56.97
C ILE A 221 -12.59 10.72 -56.07
N PHE A 222 -11.43 11.11 -56.61
CA PHE A 222 -10.24 11.36 -55.77
C PHE A 222 -10.45 12.52 -54.79
N THR A 223 -11.15 13.57 -55.22
CA THR A 223 -11.53 14.69 -54.35
C THR A 223 -12.47 14.24 -53.25
N LEU A 224 -13.46 13.38 -53.57
CA LEU A 224 -14.37 12.79 -52.60
C LEU A 224 -13.60 11.96 -51.55
N PHE A 225 -12.56 11.22 -51.94
CA PHE A 225 -11.70 10.52 -50.98
C PHE A 225 -10.92 11.47 -50.09
N GLY A 226 -10.49 12.64 -50.60
CA GLY A 226 -9.95 13.71 -49.77
C GLY A 226 -10.96 14.20 -48.72
N PHE A 227 -12.22 14.42 -49.12
CA PHE A 227 -13.29 14.82 -48.20
C PHE A 227 -13.68 13.72 -47.21
N PHE A 228 -13.60 12.44 -47.61
CA PHE A 228 -13.75 11.31 -46.70
C PHE A 228 -12.67 11.29 -45.63
N TRP A 229 -11.42 11.52 -46.00
CA TRP A 229 -10.32 11.58 -45.04
C TRP A 229 -10.46 12.76 -44.07
N LEU A 230 -11.00 13.90 -44.52
CA LEU A 230 -11.13 15.11 -43.70
C LEU A 230 -12.38 15.14 -42.81
N GLN A 231 -13.54 14.70 -43.31
CA GLN A 231 -14.81 14.99 -42.62
C GLN A 231 -15.98 14.04 -42.90
N LEU A 232 -16.07 13.39 -44.08
CA LEU A 232 -17.26 12.59 -44.41
C LEU A 232 -17.24 11.25 -43.70
N ASN A 233 -18.41 10.77 -43.30
CA ASN A 233 -18.56 9.39 -42.84
C ASN A 233 -18.67 8.41 -44.02
N MET A 234 -18.57 7.12 -43.71
CA MET A 234 -18.58 6.04 -44.70
C MET A 234 -19.86 6.02 -45.54
N PHE A 235 -21.04 6.18 -44.94
CA PHE A 235 -22.32 6.10 -45.67
C PHE A 235 -22.55 7.31 -46.60
N GLN A 236 -22.18 8.51 -46.15
CA GLN A 236 -22.21 9.72 -46.98
C GLN A 236 -21.27 9.59 -48.18
N THR A 237 -20.04 9.12 -47.93
CA THR A 237 -19.05 8.88 -48.98
C THR A 237 -19.57 7.85 -49.98
N LEU A 238 -20.12 6.73 -49.51
CA LEU A 238 -20.66 5.70 -50.37
C LEU A 238 -21.84 6.20 -51.22
N LYS A 239 -22.73 7.02 -50.65
CA LYS A 239 -23.84 7.66 -51.39
C LYS A 239 -23.33 8.55 -52.53
N TYR A 240 -22.38 9.43 -52.24
CA TYR A 240 -21.80 10.31 -53.27
C TYR A 240 -20.97 9.53 -54.29
N LEU A 241 -20.21 8.53 -53.84
CA LEU A 241 -19.42 7.64 -54.69
C LEU A 241 -20.29 6.82 -55.62
N MET A 242 -21.48 6.38 -55.19
CA MET A 242 -22.41 5.67 -56.04
C MET A 242 -22.87 6.54 -57.21
N GLY A 243 -23.28 7.78 -56.94
CA GLY A 243 -23.69 8.72 -58.00
C GLY A 243 -22.55 9.07 -58.95
N LEU A 244 -21.39 9.49 -58.42
CA LEU A 244 -20.21 9.81 -59.21
C LEU A 244 -19.67 8.59 -59.97
N GLY A 245 -19.71 7.42 -59.34
CA GLY A 245 -19.23 6.15 -59.89
C GLY A 245 -20.03 5.69 -61.09
N VAL A 246 -21.37 5.74 -61.03
CA VAL A 246 -22.22 5.39 -62.18
C VAL A 246 -21.94 6.31 -63.37
N VAL A 247 -21.87 7.63 -63.15
CA VAL A 247 -21.58 8.59 -64.23
C VAL A 247 -20.19 8.35 -64.82
N THR A 248 -19.17 8.22 -63.96
CA THR A 248 -17.78 7.97 -64.39
C THR A 248 -17.67 6.65 -65.15
N PHE A 249 -18.36 5.60 -64.71
CA PHE A 249 -18.39 4.30 -65.37
C PHE A 249 -18.98 4.38 -66.78
N LEU A 250 -20.14 5.01 -66.95
CA LEU A 250 -20.79 5.16 -68.27
C LEU A 250 -19.93 5.97 -69.24
N CYS A 251 -19.39 7.12 -68.78
CA CYS A 251 -18.49 7.94 -69.59
C CYS A 251 -17.19 7.19 -69.94
N GLY A 252 -16.63 6.43 -69.00
CA GLY A 252 -15.44 5.61 -69.19
C GLY A 252 -15.66 4.50 -70.21
N ASN A 253 -16.78 3.78 -70.13
CA ASN A 253 -17.13 2.73 -71.08
C ASN A 253 -17.21 3.28 -72.52
N GLN A 254 -17.88 4.42 -72.71
CA GLN A 254 -17.97 5.07 -74.02
C GLN A 254 -16.61 5.57 -74.52
N LEU A 255 -15.78 6.14 -73.64
CA LEU A 255 -14.43 6.60 -73.99
C LEU A 255 -13.56 5.43 -74.46
N LEU A 256 -13.52 4.35 -73.69
CA LEU A 256 -12.71 3.17 -74.00
C LEU A 256 -13.19 2.48 -75.29
N ALA A 257 -14.50 2.38 -75.49
CA ALA A 257 -15.08 1.84 -76.73
C ALA A 257 -14.66 2.66 -77.97
N ARG A 258 -14.67 4.00 -77.87
CA ARG A 258 -14.21 4.89 -78.95
C ARG A 258 -12.72 4.74 -79.23
N ILE A 259 -11.89 4.66 -78.19
CA ILE A 259 -10.44 4.44 -78.33
C ILE A 259 -10.18 3.11 -79.02
N ALA A 260 -10.87 2.03 -78.62
CA ALA A 260 -10.74 0.72 -79.25
C ALA A 260 -11.18 0.73 -80.72
N ALA A 261 -12.30 1.37 -81.05
CA ALA A 261 -12.78 1.51 -82.43
C ALA A 261 -11.79 2.29 -83.31
N ASN A 262 -11.24 3.39 -82.80
CA ASN A 262 -10.24 4.18 -83.51
C ASN A 262 -8.96 3.38 -83.77
N ARG A 263 -8.50 2.58 -82.79
CA ARG A 263 -7.34 1.70 -82.98
C ARG A 263 -7.58 0.65 -84.06
N LYS A 264 -8.76 -0.01 -84.07
CA LYS A 264 -9.13 -0.99 -85.09
C LYS A 264 -9.16 -0.39 -86.50
N LYS A 265 -9.58 0.88 -86.61
CA LYS A 265 -9.58 1.63 -87.88
C LYS A 265 -8.17 2.02 -88.36
N GLN A 266 -7.21 2.15 -87.45
CA GLN A 266 -5.81 2.47 -87.79
C GLN A 266 -4.96 1.23 -88.09
N SER A 267 -5.38 0.04 -87.66
CA SER A 267 -4.69 -1.23 -87.93
C SER A 267 -5.11 -1.91 -89.24
N HIS A 268 -6.12 -1.36 -89.93
CA HIS A 268 -6.59 -1.74 -91.26
C HIS A 268 -6.25 -0.63 -92.25
#